data_AF-A0A6B3IEX6-F1
#
_entry.id   AF-A0A6B3IEX6-F1
#
_cell.length_a   1.000
_cell.length_b   1.000
_cell.length_c   1.000
_cell.angle_alpha   90.00
_cell.angle_beta   90.00
_cell.angle_gamma   90.00
#
_symmetry.space_group_name_H-M   'P 1'
#
loop_
_entity.id
_entity.type
_entity.pdbx_description
1 polymer ?
#
loop_
_entity_poly.entity_id
_entity_poly.type
_entity_poly.pdbx_seq_one_letter_code
_entity_poly.pdbx_strand_id
1 'polypeptide(L)'
;QPTHSSALPPVSEWPQLETADPIVFGVRRTRRLPGESPLPPYVSRDCDRELDTRVREAVRSGGLVVVTGAPLSGKTRTAWAALSANLPGATRVFAPPPGTDLRGLAALARGRGEESCVLWLDDLEGHLGEHGLTPTVLAELARLRVPVL
;
A
#
# COMPACT_ATOMS: atom_id res chain seq x y z
N GLN A 1 17.08 -5.38 25.93
CA GLN A 1 16.47 -6.66 25.54
C GLN A 1 15.99 -6.52 24.10
N PRO A 2 16.55 -7.21 23.10
CA PRO A 2 16.12 -7.02 21.71
C PRO A 2 14.83 -7.82 21.51
N THR A 3 13.72 -7.11 21.34
CA THR A 3 12.39 -7.68 21.14
C THR A 3 12.22 -8.16 19.70
N HIS A 4 12.09 -9.48 19.55
CA HIS A 4 11.44 -10.22 18.46
C HIS A 4 11.36 -9.53 17.08
N SER A 5 12.24 -9.95 16.16
CA SER A 5 11.95 -9.89 14.72
C SER A 5 10.74 -10.80 14.46
N SER A 6 9.53 -10.26 14.61
CA SER A 6 8.32 -10.95 14.15
C SER A 6 8.49 -11.19 12.66
N ALA A 7 8.52 -12.45 12.25
CA ALA A 7 8.57 -12.78 10.83
C ALA A 7 7.37 -12.11 10.14
N LEU A 8 7.64 -11.46 9.02
CA LEU A 8 6.61 -10.89 8.16
C LEU A 8 5.61 -12.00 7.77
N PRO A 9 4.29 -11.77 7.88
CA PRO A 9 3.30 -12.80 7.60
C PRO A 9 3.31 -13.18 6.12
N PRO A 10 2.97 -14.44 5.76
CA PRO A 10 2.83 -14.85 4.37
C PRO A 10 1.74 -14.04 3.66
N VAL A 11 1.88 -13.89 2.33
CA VAL A 11 0.97 -13.06 1.51
C VAL A 11 -0.50 -13.50 1.61
N SER A 12 -0.75 -14.79 1.84
CA SER A 12 -2.10 -15.34 2.03
C SER A 12 -2.82 -14.83 3.28
N GLU A 13 -2.07 -14.34 4.27
CA GLU A 13 -2.62 -13.76 5.51
C GLU A 13 -2.85 -12.25 5.43
N TRP A 14 -2.39 -11.61 4.35
CA TRP A 14 -2.63 -10.19 4.14
C TRP A 14 -4.11 -9.96 3.80
N PRO A 15 -4.73 -8.87 4.29
CA PRO A 15 -6.10 -8.56 3.96
C PRO A 15 -6.26 -8.34 2.45
N GLN A 16 -7.43 -8.70 1.94
CA GLN A 16 -7.81 -8.40 0.56
C GLN A 16 -8.28 -6.94 0.46
N LEU A 17 -7.99 -6.29 -0.65
CA LEU A 17 -8.28 -4.88 -0.87
C LEU A 17 -9.77 -4.54 -0.70
N GLU A 18 -10.67 -5.45 -1.08
CA GLU A 18 -12.13 -5.26 -0.95
C GLU A 18 -12.65 -5.38 0.49
N THR A 19 -11.92 -6.06 1.38
CA THR A 19 -12.30 -6.25 2.80
C THR A 19 -11.44 -5.43 3.76
N ALA A 20 -10.34 -4.87 3.28
CA ALA A 20 -9.43 -4.03 4.06
C ALA A 20 -10.12 -2.73 4.52
N ASP A 21 -10.04 -2.42 5.82
CA ASP A 21 -10.50 -1.14 6.35
C ASP A 21 -9.49 -0.04 5.97
N PRO A 22 -9.83 0.92 5.10
CA PRO A 22 -8.89 1.95 4.65
C PRO A 22 -8.34 2.80 5.82
N ILE A 23 -9.08 2.87 6.94
CA ILE A 23 -8.66 3.61 8.12
C ILE A 23 -7.45 2.95 8.79
N VAL A 24 -7.37 1.62 8.77
CA VAL A 24 -6.19 0.87 9.24
C VAL A 24 -4.98 1.14 8.36
N PHE A 25 -5.21 1.49 7.08
CA PHE A 25 -4.20 1.88 6.10
C PHE A 25 -3.92 3.40 6.06
N GLY A 26 -4.28 4.13 7.12
CA GLY A 26 -3.93 5.55 7.29
C GLY A 26 -4.98 6.55 6.81
N VAL A 27 -6.06 6.10 6.16
CA VAL A 27 -7.15 7.00 5.74
C VAL A 27 -7.80 7.62 6.99
N ARG A 28 -7.66 8.94 7.13
CA ARG A 28 -8.20 9.66 8.29
C ARG A 28 -9.72 9.63 8.29
N ARG A 29 -10.29 9.27 9.44
CA ARG A 29 -11.74 9.33 9.70
C ARG A 29 -12.22 10.78 9.60
N THR A 30 -13.37 10.97 8.95
CA THR A 30 -14.11 12.23 9.00
C THR A 30 -15.03 12.24 10.21
N ARG A 31 -15.60 13.42 10.52
CA ARG A 31 -16.68 13.52 11.49
C ARG A 31 -17.84 12.61 11.05
N ARG A 32 -18.39 11.82 11.98
CA ARG A 32 -19.51 10.92 11.72
C ARG A 32 -20.83 11.58 12.05
N LEU A 33 -21.83 11.40 11.19
CA LEU A 33 -23.24 11.54 11.56
C LEU A 33 -23.81 10.15 11.86
N PRO A 34 -24.79 10.03 12.78
CA PRO A 34 -25.43 8.76 13.07
C PRO A 34 -26.03 8.13 11.80
N GLY A 35 -25.74 6.85 11.55
CA GLY A 35 -26.26 6.10 10.40
C GLY A 35 -25.42 6.19 9.12
N GLU A 36 -24.34 6.98 9.10
CA GLU A 36 -23.47 7.11 7.93
C GLU A 36 -22.27 6.14 7.94
N SER A 37 -21.76 5.86 6.74
CA SER A 37 -20.51 5.13 6.53
C SER A 37 -19.35 5.78 7.30
N PRO A 38 -18.39 4.99 7.83
CA PRO A 38 -17.15 5.49 8.43
C PRO A 38 -16.39 6.53 7.60
N LEU A 39 -16.50 6.40 6.28
CA LEU A 39 -15.87 7.29 5.32
C LEU A 39 -16.93 7.75 4.32
N PRO A 40 -17.06 9.06 4.05
CA PRO A 40 -17.92 9.54 2.98
C PRO A 40 -17.44 9.01 1.62
N PRO A 41 -18.32 9.01 0.61
CA PRO A 41 -17.94 8.69 -0.77
C PRO A 41 -16.70 9.50 -1.19
N TYR A 42 -15.82 8.85 -1.97
CA TYR A 42 -14.66 9.55 -2.52
C TYR A 42 -15.12 10.63 -3.51
N VAL A 43 -14.52 11.81 -3.40
CA VAL A 43 -14.71 12.90 -4.37
C VAL A 43 -13.50 12.92 -5.28
N SER A 44 -13.76 12.83 -6.59
CA SER A 44 -12.71 12.79 -7.61
C SER A 44 -11.81 14.03 -7.54
N ARG A 45 -10.52 13.81 -7.80
CA ARG A 45 -9.46 14.81 -7.85
C ARG A 45 -8.94 14.94 -9.28
N ASP A 46 -8.40 16.11 -9.58
CA ASP A 46 -7.74 16.44 -10.84
C ASP A 46 -6.61 15.47 -11.20
N CYS A 47 -5.87 14.98 -10.20
CA CYS A 47 -4.77 14.02 -10.39
C CYS A 47 -5.20 12.56 -10.60
N ASP A 48 -6.49 12.21 -10.40
CA ASP A 48 -6.95 10.81 -10.41
C ASP A 48 -6.57 10.09 -11.71
N ARG A 49 -6.76 10.74 -12.88
CA ARG A 49 -6.45 10.14 -14.18
C ARG A 49 -4.97 9.80 -14.33
N GLU A 50 -4.07 10.68 -13.88
CA GLU A 50 -2.63 10.42 -13.93
C GLU A 50 -2.26 9.32 -12.94
N LEU A 51 -2.78 9.40 -11.73
CA LEU A 51 -2.52 8.42 -10.68
C LEU A 51 -2.98 7.02 -11.10
N ASP A 52 -4.21 6.89 -11.62
CA ASP A 52 -4.75 5.66 -12.19
C ASP A 52 -3.83 5.05 -13.26
N THR A 53 -3.27 5.89 -14.12
CA THR A 53 -2.33 5.45 -15.16
C THR A 53 -1.05 4.90 -14.55
N ARG A 54 -0.48 5.60 -13.57
CA ARG A 54 0.73 5.17 -12.86
C ARG A 54 0.51 3.89 -12.05
N VAL A 55 -0.64 3.75 -11.40
CA VAL A 55 -1.00 2.53 -10.66
C VAL A 55 -1.12 1.35 -11.61
N ARG A 56 -1.82 1.48 -12.74
CA ARG A 56 -1.90 0.41 -13.74
C ARG A 56 -0.55 0.04 -14.34
N GLU A 57 0.33 1.02 -14.55
CA GLU A 57 1.71 0.77 -14.97
C GLU A 57 2.47 -0.04 -13.90
N ALA A 58 2.43 0.40 -12.64
CA ALA A 58 3.09 -0.28 -11.53
C ALA A 58 2.55 -1.71 -11.32
N VAL A 59 1.27 -1.97 -11.55
CA VAL A 59 0.70 -3.33 -11.50
C VAL A 59 1.28 -4.21 -12.62
N ARG A 60 1.50 -3.66 -13.82
CA ARG A 60 2.04 -4.43 -14.97
C ARG A 60 3.53 -4.68 -14.86
N SER A 61 4.31 -3.68 -14.44
CA SER A 61 5.78 -3.72 -14.44
C SER A 61 6.42 -3.86 -13.08
N GLY A 62 5.64 -3.81 -11.99
CA GLY A 62 6.17 -3.43 -10.69
C GLY A 62 6.57 -1.95 -10.65
N GLY A 63 7.06 -1.50 -9.50
CA GLY A 63 7.60 -0.15 -9.32
C GLY A 63 7.05 0.56 -8.08
N LEU A 64 7.42 1.82 -7.94
CA LEU A 64 7.02 2.70 -6.84
C LEU A 64 6.20 3.87 -7.40
N VAL A 65 5.02 4.10 -6.85
CA VAL A 65 4.21 5.29 -7.10
C VAL A 65 4.14 6.09 -5.80
N VAL A 66 4.63 7.33 -5.81
CA VAL A 66 4.59 8.21 -4.63
C VAL A 66 3.57 9.30 -4.85
N VAL A 67 2.60 9.41 -3.93
CA VAL A 67 1.60 10.50 -3.93
C VAL A 67 2.03 11.59 -2.96
N THR A 68 2.35 12.77 -3.48
CA THR A 68 2.80 13.92 -2.70
C THR A 68 1.73 15.02 -2.66
N GLY A 69 1.89 15.98 -1.74
CA GLY A 69 0.92 17.06 -1.55
C GLY A 69 0.92 17.62 -0.13
N ALA A 70 0.32 18.79 0.03
CA ALA A 70 0.25 19.51 1.30
C ALA A 70 -0.35 18.66 2.43
N PRO A 71 -0.06 18.97 3.71
CA PRO A 71 -0.73 18.35 4.85
C PRO A 71 -2.26 18.40 4.69
N LEU A 72 -2.94 17.31 5.06
CA LEU A 72 -4.40 17.18 5.01
C LEU A 72 -5.07 17.36 3.63
N SER A 73 -4.30 17.37 2.53
CA SER A 73 -4.83 17.46 1.16
C SER A 73 -5.66 16.24 0.71
N GLY A 74 -5.55 15.12 1.43
CA GLY A 74 -6.25 13.87 1.13
C GLY A 74 -5.40 12.80 0.44
N LYS A 75 -4.07 12.94 0.39
CA LYS A 75 -3.14 12.00 -0.27
C LYS A 75 -3.45 10.53 -0.03
N THR A 76 -3.50 10.11 1.23
CA THR A 76 -3.76 8.72 1.63
C THR A 76 -5.12 8.23 1.13
N ARG A 77 -6.15 9.09 1.18
CA ARG A 77 -7.49 8.75 0.64
C ARG A 77 -7.49 8.63 -0.88
N THR A 78 -6.78 9.52 -1.58
CA THR A 78 -6.65 9.52 -3.05
C THR A 78 -5.84 8.31 -3.54
N ALA A 79 -4.71 8.01 -2.91
CA ALA A 79 -3.91 6.82 -3.20
C ALA A 79 -4.70 5.51 -2.97
N TRP A 80 -5.49 5.45 -1.87
CA TRP A 80 -6.34 4.29 -1.60
C TRP A 80 -7.44 4.13 -2.66
N ALA A 81 -8.09 5.23 -3.04
CA ALA A 81 -9.12 5.21 -4.08
C ALA A 81 -8.55 4.71 -5.41
N ALA A 82 -7.34 5.13 -5.78
CA ALA A 82 -6.67 4.65 -6.98
C ALA A 82 -6.34 3.15 -6.92
N LEU A 83 -5.93 2.62 -5.75
CA LEU A 83 -5.78 1.17 -5.60
C LEU A 83 -7.10 0.44 -5.83
N SER A 84 -8.14 0.83 -5.10
CA SER A 84 -9.46 0.19 -5.18
C SER A 84 -10.09 0.26 -6.57
N ALA A 85 -9.77 1.29 -7.36
CA ALA A 85 -10.29 1.45 -8.71
C ALA A 85 -9.53 0.63 -9.77
N ASN A 86 -8.25 0.31 -9.54
CA ASN A 86 -7.38 -0.25 -10.59
C ASN A 86 -6.90 -1.68 -10.30
N LEU A 87 -7.07 -2.19 -9.08
CA LEU A 87 -6.66 -3.55 -8.71
C LEU A 87 -7.90 -4.41 -8.42
N PRO A 88 -7.83 -5.74 -8.69
CA PRO A 88 -8.86 -6.66 -8.26
C PRO A 88 -9.12 -6.58 -6.75
N GLY A 89 -10.38 -6.70 -6.34
CA GLY A 89 -10.75 -6.68 -4.91
C GLY A 89 -10.04 -7.76 -4.09
N ALA A 90 -9.76 -8.91 -4.71
CA ALA A 90 -9.01 -10.02 -4.11
C ALA A 90 -7.51 -9.76 -3.93
N THR A 91 -6.96 -8.65 -4.43
CA THR A 91 -5.53 -8.32 -4.26
C THR A 91 -5.17 -8.17 -2.78
N ARG A 92 -4.08 -8.81 -2.38
CA ARG A 92 -3.53 -8.77 -1.03
C ARG A 92 -2.79 -7.46 -0.79
N VAL A 93 -3.15 -6.72 0.26
CA VAL A 93 -2.50 -5.44 0.61
C VAL A 93 -1.80 -5.55 1.95
N PHE A 94 -0.53 -5.13 1.99
CA PHE A 94 0.26 -5.13 3.22
C PHE A 94 0.79 -3.74 3.53
N ALA A 95 0.49 -3.26 4.74
CA ALA A 95 1.04 -2.04 5.30
C ALA A 95 1.89 -2.40 6.52
N PRO A 96 3.21 -2.59 6.36
CA PRO A 96 4.08 -2.77 7.51
C PRO A 96 4.07 -1.50 8.37
N PRO A 97 4.18 -1.60 9.71
CA PRO A 97 4.47 -0.43 10.54
C PRO A 97 5.80 0.24 10.15
N PRO A 98 5.96 1.56 10.37
CA PRO A 98 7.25 2.24 10.22
C PRO A 98 8.37 1.54 11.01
N GLY A 99 9.56 1.46 10.41
CA GLY A 99 10.71 0.76 11.00
C GLY A 99 10.70 -0.77 10.89
N THR A 100 9.69 -1.38 10.25
CA THR A 100 9.70 -2.83 9.96
C THR A 100 10.85 -3.17 9.00
N ASP A 101 11.52 -4.30 9.24
CA ASP A 101 12.54 -4.83 8.32
C ASP A 101 11.88 -5.37 7.04
N LEU A 102 12.11 -4.70 5.91
CA LEU A 102 11.50 -5.00 4.63
C LEU A 102 12.34 -5.94 3.76
N ARG A 103 13.55 -6.33 4.20
CA ARG A 103 14.47 -7.18 3.41
C ARG A 103 13.88 -8.57 3.12
N GLY A 104 12.97 -9.04 3.97
CA GLY A 104 12.25 -10.31 3.78
C GLY A 104 11.13 -10.29 2.75
N LEU A 105 10.67 -9.10 2.31
CA LEU A 105 9.49 -8.99 1.44
C LEU A 105 9.68 -9.68 0.09
N ALA A 106 10.87 -9.57 -0.52
CA ALA A 106 11.13 -10.22 -1.80
C ALA A 106 11.03 -11.75 -1.71
N ALA A 107 11.44 -12.36 -0.59
CA ALA A 107 11.30 -13.79 -0.36
C ALA A 107 9.82 -14.20 -0.23
N LEU A 108 9.03 -13.45 0.54
CA LEU A 108 7.58 -13.68 0.68
C LEU A 108 6.86 -13.52 -0.65
N ALA A 109 7.19 -12.47 -1.39
CA ALA A 109 6.60 -12.19 -2.68
C ALA A 109 6.90 -13.27 -3.73
N ARG A 110 8.03 -13.98 -3.64
CA ARG A 110 8.32 -15.16 -4.48
C ARG A 110 7.45 -16.37 -4.10
N GLY A 111 7.13 -16.52 -2.82
CA GLY A 111 6.32 -17.62 -2.29
C GLY A 111 4.80 -17.43 -2.40
N ARG A 112 4.33 -16.33 -2.99
CA ARG A 112 2.90 -15.96 -3.00
C ARG A 112 2.01 -16.79 -3.94
N GLY A 113 2.60 -17.64 -4.79
CA GLY A 113 1.86 -18.37 -5.81
C GLY A 113 1.19 -17.42 -6.82
N GLU A 114 -0.11 -17.64 -7.07
CA GLU A 114 -0.91 -16.85 -8.01
C GLU A 114 -1.53 -15.59 -7.36
N GLU A 115 -1.35 -15.39 -6.06
CA GLU A 115 -1.90 -14.24 -5.34
C GLU A 115 -1.28 -12.93 -5.87
N SER A 116 -2.15 -12.00 -6.27
CA SER A 116 -1.74 -10.62 -6.55
C SER A 116 -1.56 -9.88 -5.23
N CYS A 117 -0.49 -9.08 -5.11
CA CYS A 117 -0.24 -8.30 -3.90
C CYS A 117 0.33 -6.92 -4.18
N VAL A 118 0.12 -6.01 -3.23
CA VAL A 118 0.61 -4.64 -3.22
C VAL A 118 1.18 -4.31 -1.85
N LEU A 119 2.32 -3.60 -1.84
CA LEU A 119 2.91 -3.03 -0.63
C LEU A 119 2.43 -1.58 -0.50
N TRP A 120 1.89 -1.23 0.67
CA TRP A 120 1.38 0.10 1.00
C TRP A 120 2.25 0.73 2.09
N LEU A 121 2.86 1.89 1.80
CA LEU A 121 3.78 2.60 2.68
C LEU A 121 3.28 4.05 2.87
N ASP A 122 2.28 4.23 3.74
CA ASP A 122 1.87 5.59 4.15
C ASP A 122 3.00 6.26 4.95
N ASP A 123 3.16 7.56 4.79
CA ASP A 123 4.29 8.31 5.37
C ASP A 123 5.66 7.64 5.07
N LEU A 124 5.97 7.51 3.77
CA LEU A 124 7.13 6.79 3.22
C LEU A 124 8.45 7.04 3.98
N GLU A 125 8.66 8.24 4.53
CA GLU A 125 9.87 8.57 5.30
C GLU A 125 10.12 7.58 6.45
N GLY A 126 9.06 7.05 7.08
CA GLY A 126 9.14 6.06 8.15
C GLY A 126 9.55 4.66 7.70
N HIS A 127 9.60 4.43 6.38
CA HIS A 127 9.96 3.17 5.76
C HIS A 127 11.32 3.21 5.06
N LEU A 128 12.03 4.33 5.08
CA LEU A 128 13.36 4.45 4.49
C LEU A 128 14.44 4.05 5.50
N GLY A 129 15.61 3.63 5.00
CA GLY A 129 16.78 3.28 5.80
C GLY A 129 17.36 1.91 5.45
N GLU A 130 18.40 1.50 6.17
CA GLU A 130 19.19 0.28 5.88
C GLU A 130 18.34 -1.00 5.86
N HIS A 131 17.31 -1.06 6.69
CA HIS A 131 16.40 -2.22 6.78
C HIS A 131 15.03 -1.95 6.16
N GLY A 132 14.82 -0.75 5.59
CA GLY A 132 13.55 -0.33 5.01
C GLY A 132 13.48 -0.57 3.50
N LEU A 133 12.78 0.32 2.80
CA LEU A 133 12.69 0.36 1.35
C LEU A 133 14.00 0.93 0.77
N THR A 134 14.98 0.05 0.59
CA THR A 134 16.22 0.38 -0.13
C THR A 134 16.03 0.25 -1.64
N PRO A 135 16.90 0.86 -2.47
CA PRO A 135 16.89 0.64 -3.92
C PRO A 135 16.98 -0.84 -4.31
N THR A 136 17.72 -1.65 -3.54
CA THR A 136 17.83 -3.10 -3.75
C THR A 136 16.50 -3.79 -3.51
N VAL A 137 15.85 -3.54 -2.37
CA VAL A 137 14.53 -4.14 -2.05
C VAL A 137 13.49 -3.72 -3.08
N LEU A 138 13.46 -2.44 -3.46
CA LEU A 138 12.54 -1.93 -4.48
C LEU A 138 12.79 -2.60 -5.85
N ALA A 139 14.05 -2.77 -6.25
CA ALA A 139 14.38 -3.44 -7.51
C ALA A 139 13.96 -4.92 -7.52
N GLU A 140 14.07 -5.62 -6.39
CA GLU A 140 13.57 -6.99 -6.27
C GLU A 140 12.05 -7.05 -6.35
N LEU A 141 11.33 -6.18 -5.63
CA LEU A 141 9.87 -6.11 -5.69
C LEU A 141 9.37 -5.76 -7.09
N ALA A 142 10.03 -4.82 -7.77
CA ALA A 142 9.71 -4.45 -9.14
C ALA A 142 9.87 -5.63 -10.11
N ARG A 143 10.95 -6.40 -10.02
CA ARG A 143 11.14 -7.63 -10.83
C ARG A 143 10.05 -8.66 -10.59
N LEU A 144 9.55 -8.73 -9.35
CA LEU A 144 8.45 -9.60 -8.96
C LEU A 144 7.08 -9.01 -9.27
N ARG A 145 7.00 -7.85 -9.94
CA ARG A 145 5.76 -7.11 -10.25
C ARG A 145 4.90 -6.85 -9.02
N VAL A 146 5.54 -6.58 -7.88
CA VAL A 146 4.85 -6.08 -6.69
C VAL A 146 4.87 -4.55 -6.75
N PRO A 147 3.72 -3.90 -7.01
CA PRO A 147 3.63 -2.45 -6.89
C PRO A 147 3.84 -2.03 -5.43
N VAL A 148 4.56 -0.93 -5.25
CA VAL A 148 4.73 -0.21 -3.97
C VAL A 148 4.05 1.15 -4.12
N LEU A 149 3.14 1.47 -3.20
CA LEU A 149 2.43 2.74 -3.15
C LEU A 149 2.60 3.42 -1.80
#